data_AF-A0A955DWA8-F1
#
_entry.id   AF-A0A955DWA8-F1
#
_cell.length_a   1.000
_cell.length_b   1.000
_cell.length_c   1.000
_cell.angle_alpha   90.00
_cell.angle_beta   90.00
_cell.angle_gamma   90.00
#
_symmetry.space_group_name_H-M   'P 1'
#
loop_
_entity.id
_entity.type
_entity.pdbx_description
1 polymer ?
#
loop_
_entity_poly.entity_id
_entity_poly.type
_entity_poly.pdbx_seq_one_letter_code
_entity_poly.pdbx_strand_id
1 'polypeptide(L)'
;MRALPAILVAAFLLALAGAAGYLAVESRRLAQTYYTDAEDLRAPVGDAPVRDILWKPPVTVGVSSDIDDYEPRLSADGSTLLFVRGKPGSNSDIFIATRTLDGWSEPEPLPINSPHNDLGPCLAPDNRTLYFYSDREGSLGGYDIWVSTRTDDGWSEPRNLGAHVNTPFNEYNPAATGDALWFSSNRPRPETDHDPDAWPATVREDLYEQDYDLYTCAITEHGLERALPVEALNTESNEGQPALSPVGDFLYFASDRPGGEGAFDIWRARIVRGEIQPPTNVGPQINTLANDLDPTLAMGGFELYFSSDRHAVEGGSSYDIYASTSREVFLESDPLDFGKIFGELWPALLLLLLLLLFLLLLLLLLRNGNARNFYRRLSLLAKCIIASAIVHMLLLLLFAFLHVTNTIGTPSDREGGTRIAIASPRANALSRQVRGSMTSGDAVQPLEVESERAETTSERMRLPVALVAVDRAPVRT
;
A
#
# COMPACT_ATOMS: atom_id res chain seq x y z
N MET A 1 39.55 35.25 50.36
CA MET A 1 38.08 35.39 50.18
C MET A 1 37.66 36.18 48.92
N ARG A 2 38.56 36.60 48.01
CA ARG A 2 38.19 37.44 46.84
C ARG A 2 37.82 36.70 45.55
N ALA A 3 38.00 35.37 45.46
CA ALA A 3 37.77 34.60 44.22
C ALA A 3 36.42 33.86 44.16
N LEU A 4 35.72 33.72 45.30
CA LEU A 4 34.45 33.00 45.38
C LEU A 4 33.34 33.56 44.45
N PRO A 5 33.20 34.90 44.27
CA PRO A 5 32.19 35.45 43.36
C PRO A 5 32.46 35.14 41.89
N ALA A 6 33.72 35.16 41.46
CA ALA A 6 34.11 34.87 40.08
C ALA A 6 33.90 33.39 39.72
N ILE A 7 34.17 32.49 40.67
CA ILE A 7 33.94 31.05 40.50
C ILE A 7 32.45 30.73 40.40
N LEU A 8 31.61 31.38 41.22
CA LEU A 8 30.15 31.22 41.16
C LEU A 8 29.56 31.77 39.85
N VAL A 9 30.05 32.92 39.37
CA VAL A 9 29.62 33.48 38.08
C VAL A 9 30.07 32.59 36.91
N ALA A 10 31.30 32.07 36.94
CA ALA A 10 31.78 31.14 35.92
C ALA A 10 31.00 29.82 35.92
N ALA A 11 30.69 29.26 37.10
CA ALA A 11 29.86 28.06 37.22
C ALA A 11 28.42 28.28 36.73
N PHE A 12 27.84 29.46 37.00
CA PHE A 12 26.51 29.83 36.52
C PHE A 12 26.48 30.00 34.98
N LEU A 13 27.49 30.64 34.40
CA LEU A 13 27.61 30.80 32.95
C LEU A 13 27.85 29.47 32.23
N LEU A 14 28.64 28.57 32.82
CA LEU A 14 28.83 27.20 32.32
C LEU A 14 27.54 26.37 32.37
N ALA A 15 26.75 26.50 33.46
CA ALA A 15 25.45 25.84 33.56
C ALA A 15 24.45 26.39 32.52
N LEU A 16 24.44 27.70 32.28
CA LEU A 16 23.63 28.35 31.25
C LEU A 16 24.03 27.92 29.84
N ALA A 17 25.32 27.87 29.53
CA ALA A 17 25.83 27.40 28.24
C ALA A 17 25.53 25.91 28.03
N GLY A 18 25.65 25.09 29.08
CA GLY A 18 25.26 23.67 29.05
C GLY A 18 23.75 23.48 28.83
N ALA A 19 22.91 24.28 29.49
CA ALA A 19 21.46 24.26 29.29
C ALA A 19 21.06 24.76 27.90
N ALA A 20 21.69 25.80 27.38
CA ALA A 20 21.47 26.31 26.03
C ALA A 20 21.94 25.32 24.95
N GLY A 21 23.08 24.66 25.17
CA GLY A 21 23.58 23.59 24.31
C GLY A 21 22.66 22.36 24.33
N TYR A 22 22.20 21.95 25.52
CA TYR A 22 21.21 20.89 25.66
C TYR A 22 19.90 21.24 24.96
N LEU A 23 19.38 22.47 25.13
CA LEU A 23 18.17 22.93 24.45
C LEU A 23 18.34 23.05 22.94
N ALA A 24 19.52 23.42 22.43
CA ALA A 24 19.79 23.50 20.99
C ALA A 24 19.96 22.10 20.35
N VAL A 25 20.53 21.14 21.08
CA VAL A 25 20.61 19.74 20.65
C VAL A 25 19.24 19.08 20.73
N GLU A 26 18.49 19.34 21.79
CA GLU A 26 17.13 18.82 21.98
C GLU A 26 16.16 19.47 20.99
N SER A 27 16.29 20.76 20.67
CA SER A 27 15.47 21.42 19.64
C SER A 27 15.77 20.90 18.23
N ARG A 28 17.01 20.48 17.94
CA ARG A 28 17.37 19.80 16.69
C ARG A 28 16.90 18.33 16.68
N ARG A 29 16.86 17.66 17.84
CA ARG A 29 16.23 16.34 18.03
C ARG A 29 14.70 16.37 17.92
N LEU A 30 14.10 17.51 18.30
CA LEU A 30 12.67 17.82 18.24
C LEU A 30 12.23 18.43 16.90
N ALA A 31 13.12 18.52 15.91
CA ALA A 31 12.72 18.51 14.50
C ALA A 31 12.23 17.10 14.15
N GLN A 32 11.19 16.66 14.87
CA GLN A 32 10.48 15.43 14.61
C GLN A 32 9.52 15.74 13.47
N THR A 33 9.60 14.96 12.41
CA THR A 33 8.51 14.85 11.46
C THR A 33 7.32 14.19 12.16
N TYR A 34 6.13 14.76 11.97
CA TYR A 34 4.87 14.25 12.52
C TYR A 34 3.89 14.03 11.37
N TYR A 35 3.11 12.97 11.41
CA TYR A 35 1.90 12.87 10.60
C TYR A 35 0.85 13.79 11.21
N THR A 36 0.26 14.66 10.39
CA THR A 36 -0.79 15.59 10.83
C THR A 36 -1.85 15.77 9.76
N ASP A 37 -3.10 15.94 10.19
CA ASP A 37 -4.21 16.37 9.34
C ASP A 37 -4.29 17.91 9.23
N ALA A 38 -3.27 18.61 9.76
CA ALA A 38 -3.16 20.06 9.85
C ALA A 38 -4.19 20.76 10.76
N GLU A 39 -5.07 20.01 11.43
CA GLU A 39 -5.99 20.53 12.43
C GLU A 39 -5.59 20.04 13.82
N ASP A 40 -5.80 18.76 14.11
CA ASP A 40 -5.74 18.23 15.49
C ASP A 40 -4.87 16.98 15.64
N LEU A 41 -4.65 16.22 14.56
CA LEU A 41 -3.89 14.99 14.61
C LEU A 41 -2.40 15.31 14.53
N ARG A 42 -1.61 14.83 15.49
CA ARG A 42 -0.14 14.86 15.45
C ARG A 42 0.41 13.56 16.01
N ALA A 43 1.03 12.76 15.15
CA ALA A 43 1.69 11.51 15.55
C ALA A 43 3.17 11.55 15.17
N PRO A 44 4.11 11.35 16.10
CA PRO A 44 5.52 11.23 15.78
C PRO A 44 5.74 10.11 14.75
N VAL A 45 6.56 10.32 13.73
CA VAL A 45 6.80 9.30 12.68
C VAL A 45 7.26 7.95 13.23
N GLY A 46 7.99 7.95 14.35
CA GLY A 46 8.43 6.73 15.04
C GLY A 46 7.35 6.02 15.88
N ASP A 47 6.30 6.75 16.26
CA ASP A 47 5.21 6.25 17.12
C ASP A 47 3.94 5.94 16.32
N ALA A 48 3.86 6.38 15.06
CA ALA A 48 2.79 6.01 14.16
C ALA A 48 2.97 4.54 13.74
N PRO A 49 2.08 3.62 14.16
CA PRO A 49 2.13 2.25 13.68
C PRO A 49 2.06 2.25 12.16
N VAL A 50 2.80 1.34 11.52
CA VAL A 50 2.75 1.14 10.07
C VAL A 50 1.30 0.84 9.72
N ARG A 51 0.70 1.74 8.93
CA ARG A 51 -0.63 1.55 8.40
C ARG A 51 -0.52 0.49 7.32
N ASP A 52 -1.31 -0.55 7.43
CA ASP A 52 -1.51 -1.43 6.29
C ASP A 52 -2.49 -0.76 5.34
N ILE A 53 -2.30 -1.01 4.05
CA ILE A 53 -3.25 -0.60 3.03
C ILE A 53 -3.85 -1.87 2.45
N LEU A 54 -5.17 -1.86 2.31
CA LEU A 54 -5.85 -2.90 1.54
C LEU A 54 -6.27 -2.31 0.21
N TRP A 55 -5.80 -2.93 -0.85
CA TRP A 55 -6.22 -2.64 -2.21
C TRP A 55 -7.61 -3.21 -2.44
N LYS A 56 -8.40 -2.54 -3.27
CA LYS A 56 -9.60 -3.14 -3.86
C LYS A 56 -9.20 -4.10 -4.98
N PRO A 57 -10.09 -5.02 -5.38
CA PRO A 57 -9.95 -5.71 -6.66
C PRO A 57 -9.72 -4.69 -7.78
N PRO A 58 -8.69 -4.88 -8.61
CA PRO A 58 -8.38 -3.96 -9.70
C PRO A 58 -9.45 -4.03 -10.79
N VAL A 59 -9.60 -2.93 -11.53
CA VAL A 59 -10.48 -2.81 -12.70
C VAL A 59 -9.67 -2.33 -13.90
N THR A 60 -10.02 -2.81 -15.08
CA THR A 60 -9.41 -2.33 -16.33
C THR A 60 -9.70 -0.84 -16.51
N VAL A 61 -8.70 -0.10 -16.96
CA VAL A 61 -8.83 1.34 -17.22
C VAL A 61 -9.45 1.56 -18.59
N GLY A 62 -10.41 2.49 -18.68
CA GLY A 62 -11.14 2.83 -19.90
C GLY A 62 -10.32 3.51 -21.01
N VAL A 63 -9.01 3.31 -21.03
CA VAL A 63 -8.11 3.71 -22.13
C VAL A 63 -7.66 2.51 -22.97
N SER A 64 -7.90 1.28 -22.50
CA SER A 64 -7.39 0.05 -23.12
C SER A 64 -7.95 -0.17 -24.53
N SER A 65 -7.13 -0.73 -25.42
CA SER A 65 -7.39 -0.96 -26.84
C SER A 65 -7.32 -2.45 -27.20
N ASP A 66 -7.38 -2.78 -28.49
CA ASP A 66 -7.25 -4.15 -29.01
C ASP A 66 -5.79 -4.61 -29.18
N ILE A 67 -4.85 -3.72 -28.90
CA ILE A 67 -3.40 -3.97 -28.86
C ILE A 67 -2.85 -3.65 -27.46
N ASP A 68 -1.59 -4.00 -27.22
CA ASP A 68 -0.95 -3.84 -25.90
C ASP A 68 -0.96 -2.38 -25.44
N ASP A 69 -1.44 -2.19 -24.21
CA ASP A 69 -1.40 -0.94 -23.46
C ASP A 69 -0.74 -1.18 -22.09
N TYR A 70 0.40 -0.55 -21.84
CA TYR A 70 1.25 -0.85 -20.69
C TYR A 70 2.06 0.36 -20.23
N GLU A 71 2.88 0.19 -19.19
CA GLU A 71 3.68 1.26 -18.59
C GLU A 71 2.89 2.52 -18.21
N PRO A 72 1.76 2.37 -17.48
CA PRO A 72 1.01 3.52 -17.01
C PRO A 72 1.87 4.38 -16.09
N ARG A 73 1.74 5.69 -16.25
CA ARG A 73 2.42 6.70 -15.45
C ARG A 73 1.45 7.85 -15.20
N LEU A 74 1.17 8.09 -13.93
CA LEU A 74 0.29 9.18 -13.51
C LEU A 74 1.12 10.41 -13.15
N SER A 75 0.62 11.57 -13.55
CA SER A 75 1.00 12.83 -12.91
C SER A 75 0.73 12.79 -11.40
N ALA A 76 1.50 13.54 -10.62
CA ALA A 76 1.41 13.53 -9.16
C ALA A 76 0.02 13.94 -8.63
N ASP A 77 -0.70 14.80 -9.37
CA ASP A 77 -2.07 15.22 -9.07
C ASP A 77 -3.15 14.25 -9.58
N GLY A 78 -2.75 13.19 -10.29
CA GLY A 78 -3.65 12.19 -10.86
C GLY A 78 -4.53 12.70 -12.00
N SER A 79 -4.24 13.89 -12.56
CA SER A 79 -5.05 14.51 -13.62
C SER A 79 -4.69 14.04 -15.03
N THR A 80 -3.46 13.56 -15.20
CA THR A 80 -2.89 13.10 -16.47
C THR A 80 -2.40 11.67 -16.33
N LEU A 81 -2.77 10.83 -17.29
CA LEU A 81 -2.28 9.47 -17.49
C LEU A 81 -1.45 9.45 -18.77
N LEU A 82 -0.20 9.03 -18.65
CA LEU A 82 0.67 8.67 -19.75
C LEU A 82 0.79 7.14 -19.77
N PHE A 83 0.88 6.56 -20.95
CA PHE A 83 1.08 5.12 -21.11
C PHE A 83 1.66 4.81 -22.48
N VAL A 84 2.10 3.58 -22.67
CA VAL A 84 2.65 3.10 -23.94
C VAL A 84 1.60 2.25 -24.64
N ARG A 85 1.49 2.43 -25.95
CA ARG A 85 0.63 1.64 -26.83
C ARG A 85 1.42 1.07 -27.99
N GLY A 86 1.13 -0.18 -28.33
CA GLY A 86 1.76 -0.88 -29.44
C GLY A 86 2.65 -2.03 -28.98
N LYS A 87 3.03 -2.90 -29.91
CA LYS A 87 3.83 -4.06 -29.55
C LYS A 87 5.28 -3.62 -29.23
N PRO A 88 5.86 -4.06 -28.10
CA PRO A 88 7.27 -3.82 -27.80
C PRO A 88 8.19 -4.22 -28.98
N GLY A 89 9.24 -3.43 -29.21
CA GLY A 89 10.18 -3.64 -30.32
C GLY A 89 9.60 -3.40 -31.73
N SER A 90 8.32 -3.01 -31.83
CA SER A 90 7.59 -2.82 -33.10
C SER A 90 6.97 -1.42 -33.21
N ASN A 91 7.75 -0.37 -32.93
CA ASN A 91 7.33 1.04 -32.93
C ASN A 91 6.20 1.33 -31.92
N SER A 92 6.52 1.13 -30.64
CA SER A 92 5.65 1.53 -29.52
C SER A 92 5.70 3.04 -29.29
N ASP A 93 4.54 3.64 -29.02
CA ASP A 93 4.37 5.09 -28.90
C ASP A 93 3.82 5.47 -27.52
N ILE A 94 4.19 6.67 -27.06
CA ILE A 94 3.64 7.25 -25.83
C ILE A 94 2.31 7.93 -26.13
N PHE A 95 1.29 7.63 -25.33
CA PHE A 95 -0.02 8.24 -25.37
C PHE A 95 -0.30 9.02 -24.09
N ILE A 96 -1.16 10.03 -24.20
CA ILE A 96 -1.63 10.87 -23.10
C ILE A 96 -3.16 10.88 -23.05
N ALA A 97 -3.70 10.76 -21.84
CA ALA A 97 -5.11 10.95 -21.54
C ALA A 97 -5.27 11.85 -20.30
N THR A 98 -6.35 12.61 -20.27
CA THR A 98 -6.68 13.55 -19.18
C THR A 98 -7.90 13.08 -18.42
N ARG A 99 -7.90 13.27 -17.09
CA ARG A 99 -8.99 12.88 -16.23
C ARG A 99 -10.16 13.85 -16.40
N THR A 100 -11.33 13.31 -16.71
CA THR A 100 -12.59 14.03 -16.87
C THR A 100 -13.60 13.59 -15.82
N LEU A 101 -14.80 14.17 -15.82
CA LEU A 101 -15.89 13.76 -14.93
C LEU A 101 -16.41 12.34 -15.25
N ASP A 102 -16.29 11.91 -16.50
CA ASP A 102 -16.83 10.64 -17.00
C ASP A 102 -15.76 9.53 -17.14
N GLY A 103 -14.52 9.79 -16.69
CA GLY A 103 -13.38 8.89 -16.84
C GLY A 103 -12.20 9.56 -17.54
N TRP A 104 -11.36 8.76 -18.20
CA TRP A 104 -10.26 9.30 -19.01
C TRP A 104 -10.76 9.82 -20.36
N SER A 105 -10.14 10.88 -20.87
CA SER A 105 -10.36 11.35 -22.24
C SER A 105 -9.89 10.30 -23.26
N GLU A 106 -10.31 10.46 -24.52
CA GLU A 106 -9.72 9.68 -25.61
C GLU A 106 -8.19 9.87 -25.61
N PRO A 107 -7.39 8.79 -25.67
CA PRO A 107 -5.94 8.90 -25.70
C PRO A 107 -5.42 9.54 -26.99
N GLU A 108 -4.46 10.44 -26.86
CA GLU A 108 -3.78 11.09 -27.99
C GLU A 108 -2.29 10.74 -27.99
N PRO A 109 -1.66 10.53 -29.16
CA PRO A 109 -0.22 10.28 -29.22
C PRO A 109 0.55 11.54 -28.81
N LEU A 110 1.63 11.35 -28.04
CA LEU A 110 2.42 12.47 -27.56
C LEU A 110 3.31 13.02 -28.69
N PRO A 111 3.42 14.35 -28.87
CA PRO A 111 4.19 14.92 -29.99
C PRO A 111 5.70 14.64 -29.99
N ILE A 112 6.24 14.02 -28.94
CA ILE A 112 7.67 13.66 -28.81
C ILE A 112 8.02 12.29 -29.40
N ASN A 113 7.01 11.52 -29.80
CA ASN A 113 7.18 10.22 -30.41
C ASN A 113 7.99 10.33 -31.70
N SER A 114 8.68 9.24 -32.04
CA SER A 114 9.57 9.10 -33.18
C SER A 114 9.22 7.83 -33.96
N PRO A 115 9.86 7.57 -35.12
CA PRO A 115 9.74 6.27 -35.80
C PRO A 115 10.44 5.10 -35.10
N HIS A 116 10.95 5.34 -33.89
CA HIS A 116 11.58 4.36 -33.01
C HIS A 116 10.62 4.03 -31.86
N ASN A 117 11.00 3.12 -30.99
CA ASN A 117 10.19 2.83 -29.82
C ASN A 117 10.40 3.93 -28.76
N ASP A 118 9.30 4.47 -28.26
CA ASP A 118 9.27 5.48 -27.22
C ASP A 118 8.39 4.99 -26.06
N LEU A 119 8.99 4.80 -24.89
CA LEU A 119 8.38 4.05 -23.79
C LEU A 119 8.65 4.66 -22.40
N GLY A 120 8.01 4.13 -21.37
CA GLY A 120 8.21 4.47 -19.96
C GLY A 120 8.09 5.95 -19.60
N PRO A 121 7.00 6.65 -19.98
CA PRO A 121 6.89 8.10 -19.83
C PRO A 121 6.75 8.55 -18.37
N CYS A 122 7.76 9.16 -17.77
CA CYS A 122 7.69 9.74 -16.43
C CYS A 122 7.62 11.26 -16.45
N LEU A 123 6.45 11.81 -16.11
CA LEU A 123 6.30 13.24 -15.86
C LEU A 123 6.87 13.59 -14.48
N ALA A 124 7.86 14.47 -14.44
CA ALA A 124 8.46 14.93 -13.20
C ALA A 124 7.47 15.78 -12.36
N PRO A 125 7.71 15.94 -11.05
CA PRO A 125 6.82 16.71 -10.17
C PRO A 125 6.60 18.18 -10.57
N ASP A 126 7.47 18.73 -11.41
CA ASP A 126 7.32 20.09 -11.96
C ASP A 126 6.24 20.20 -13.05
N ASN A 127 5.64 19.07 -13.47
CA ASN A 127 4.67 18.94 -14.58
C ASN A 127 5.16 19.53 -15.92
N ARG A 128 6.48 19.69 -16.07
CA ARG A 128 7.10 20.29 -17.26
C ARG A 128 8.20 19.42 -17.83
N THR A 129 8.85 18.61 -17.02
CA THR A 129 9.94 17.74 -17.46
C THR A 129 9.42 16.33 -17.64
N LEU A 130 9.59 15.76 -18.83
CA LEU A 130 9.22 14.40 -19.16
C LEU A 130 10.49 13.59 -19.41
N TYR A 131 10.67 12.54 -18.62
CA TYR A 131 11.65 11.50 -18.86
C TYR A 131 10.96 10.33 -19.56
N PHE A 132 11.66 9.64 -20.45
CA PHE A 132 11.17 8.44 -21.13
C PHE A 132 12.39 7.67 -21.65
N TYR A 133 12.23 6.45 -22.13
CA TYR A 133 13.33 5.71 -22.73
C TYR A 133 13.04 5.32 -24.18
N SER A 134 14.10 5.23 -24.99
CA SER A 134 13.98 5.10 -26.45
C SER A 134 15.23 4.51 -27.10
N ASP A 135 15.03 3.81 -28.21
CA ASP A 135 16.05 3.29 -29.13
C ASP A 135 16.28 4.21 -30.35
N ARG A 136 15.90 5.48 -30.23
CA ARG A 136 16.15 6.52 -31.24
C ARG A 136 17.64 6.78 -31.48
N GLU A 137 17.94 7.34 -32.65
CA GLU A 137 19.31 7.74 -33.00
C GLU A 137 19.95 8.64 -31.93
N GLY A 138 21.17 8.28 -31.49
CA GLY A 138 21.91 9.00 -30.46
C GLY A 138 21.94 8.31 -29.09
N SER A 139 21.31 7.15 -28.94
CA SER A 139 21.49 6.26 -27.78
C SER A 139 22.92 5.72 -27.67
N LEU A 140 23.37 5.47 -26.44
CA LEU A 140 24.67 4.88 -26.10
C LEU A 140 24.58 3.36 -26.09
N GLY A 141 23.46 2.79 -25.65
CA GLY A 141 23.11 1.38 -25.73
C GLY A 141 22.02 1.11 -26.76
N GLY A 142 21.13 0.16 -26.48
CA GLY A 142 19.90 -0.05 -27.24
C GLY A 142 18.83 0.95 -26.83
N TYR A 143 18.38 0.88 -25.58
CA TYR A 143 17.43 1.82 -24.98
C TYR A 143 18.11 2.71 -23.95
N ASP A 144 18.02 4.01 -24.18
CA ASP A 144 18.58 5.03 -23.29
C ASP A 144 17.46 5.87 -22.69
N ILE A 145 17.72 6.53 -21.55
CA ILE A 145 16.80 7.53 -21.00
C ILE A 145 17.02 8.88 -21.70
N TRP A 146 15.91 9.48 -22.11
CA TRP A 146 15.80 10.78 -22.75
C TRP A 146 14.94 11.73 -21.91
N VAL A 147 15.14 13.03 -22.11
CA VAL A 147 14.37 14.09 -21.46
C VAL A 147 13.85 15.11 -22.46
N SER A 148 12.61 15.54 -22.28
CA SER A 148 12.01 16.69 -22.98
C SER A 148 11.35 17.63 -21.97
N THR A 149 11.39 18.93 -22.25
CA THR A 149 10.78 19.95 -21.39
C THR A 149 9.65 20.64 -22.12
N ARG A 150 8.50 20.77 -21.45
CA ARG A 150 7.35 21.53 -21.92
C ARG A 150 7.64 23.02 -21.84
N THR A 151 7.50 23.67 -22.98
CA THR A 151 7.65 25.11 -23.19
C THR A 151 6.32 25.72 -23.64
N ASP A 152 6.28 27.04 -23.83
CA ASP A 152 5.10 27.73 -24.37
C ASP A 152 4.76 27.28 -25.81
N ASP A 153 5.77 26.81 -26.56
CA ASP A 153 5.64 26.33 -27.94
C ASP A 153 5.39 24.80 -28.03
N GLY A 154 5.24 24.12 -26.89
CA GLY A 154 5.09 22.67 -26.80
C GLY A 154 6.31 21.97 -26.20
N TRP A 155 6.44 20.66 -26.42
CA TRP A 155 7.57 19.87 -25.95
C TRP A 155 8.85 20.23 -26.72
N SER A 156 9.96 20.39 -26.01
CA SER A 156 11.27 20.59 -26.64
C SER A 156 11.74 19.32 -27.35
N GLU A 157 12.70 19.46 -28.27
CA GLU A 157 13.40 18.32 -28.84
C GLU A 157 13.98 17.43 -27.72
N PRO A 158 13.72 16.11 -27.73
CA PRO A 158 14.25 15.23 -26.70
C PRO A 158 15.77 15.15 -26.70
N ARG A 159 16.37 15.05 -25.52
CA ARG A 159 17.82 15.00 -25.30
C ARG A 159 18.20 13.76 -24.51
N ASN A 160 19.22 13.05 -24.97
CA ASN A 160 19.79 11.91 -24.25
C ASN A 160 20.44 12.39 -22.94
N LEU A 161 20.25 11.65 -21.83
CA LEU A 161 20.78 12.03 -20.51
C LEU A 161 22.31 11.83 -20.38
N GLY A 162 22.94 11.16 -21.33
CA GLY A 162 24.37 10.97 -21.42
C GLY A 162 24.95 10.00 -20.39
N ALA A 163 26.28 9.83 -20.45
CA ALA A 163 27.00 8.75 -19.78
C ALA A 163 27.05 8.78 -18.24
N HIS A 164 26.41 9.77 -17.60
CA HIS A 164 26.21 9.77 -16.15
C HIS A 164 25.05 8.86 -15.72
N VAL A 165 24.05 8.75 -16.59
CA VAL A 165 22.87 7.90 -16.39
C VAL A 165 22.93 6.73 -17.35
N ASN A 166 23.03 7.00 -18.65
CA ASN A 166 22.97 5.99 -19.69
C ASN A 166 24.31 5.26 -19.84
N THR A 167 24.26 4.01 -20.29
CA THR A 167 25.45 3.17 -20.52
C THR A 167 25.41 2.51 -21.90
N PRO A 168 26.40 1.69 -22.28
CA PRO A 168 26.28 0.83 -23.46
C PRO A 168 25.21 -0.28 -23.32
N PHE A 169 24.63 -0.45 -22.13
CA PHE A 169 23.50 -1.33 -21.85
C PHE A 169 22.20 -0.55 -21.92
N ASN A 170 21.09 -1.18 -21.58
CA ASN A 170 19.78 -0.55 -21.63
C ASN A 170 19.37 0.04 -20.27
N GLU A 171 18.69 1.17 -20.33
CA GLU A 171 18.07 1.86 -19.19
C GLU A 171 16.57 2.07 -19.44
N TYR A 172 15.76 1.63 -18.47
CA TYR A 172 14.31 1.48 -18.61
C TYR A 172 13.54 2.16 -17.48
N ASN A 173 12.28 2.49 -17.77
CA ASN A 173 11.25 2.87 -16.79
C ASN A 173 11.71 3.94 -15.76
N PRO A 174 12.05 5.17 -16.21
CA PRO A 174 12.41 6.25 -15.31
C PRO A 174 11.29 6.59 -14.31
N ALA A 175 11.67 7.04 -13.12
CA ALA A 175 10.80 7.56 -12.07
C ALA A 175 11.49 8.72 -11.33
N ALA A 176 10.99 9.95 -11.50
CA ALA A 176 11.60 11.16 -10.97
C ALA A 176 10.89 11.67 -9.71
N THR A 177 11.65 12.00 -8.65
CA THR A 177 11.14 12.58 -7.38
C THR A 177 11.50 14.04 -7.15
N GLY A 178 11.97 14.74 -8.18
CA GLY A 178 12.41 16.14 -8.13
C GLY A 178 13.85 16.31 -7.67
N ASP A 179 14.32 15.46 -6.77
CA ASP A 179 15.70 15.41 -6.26
C ASP A 179 16.47 14.15 -6.69
N ALA A 180 15.79 13.15 -7.26
CA ALA A 180 16.39 11.93 -7.75
C ALA A 180 15.65 11.40 -8.98
N LEU A 181 16.39 10.64 -9.80
CA LEU A 181 15.86 9.83 -10.90
C LEU A 181 16.19 8.37 -10.62
N TRP A 182 15.15 7.56 -10.55
CA TRP A 182 15.20 6.11 -10.38
C TRP A 182 14.89 5.44 -11.70
N PHE A 183 15.49 4.29 -11.98
CA PHE A 183 15.26 3.54 -13.22
C PHE A 183 15.75 2.10 -13.06
N SER A 184 15.51 1.27 -14.06
CA SER A 184 15.99 -0.12 -14.13
C SER A 184 17.06 -0.22 -15.21
N SER A 185 18.04 -1.10 -15.07
CA SER A 185 19.07 -1.31 -16.10
C SER A 185 19.55 -2.76 -16.10
N ASN A 186 19.86 -3.29 -17.28
CA ASN A 186 20.52 -4.59 -17.44
C ASN A 186 22.05 -4.47 -17.49
N ARG A 187 22.61 -3.38 -16.98
CA ARG A 187 24.07 -3.28 -16.86
C ARG A 187 24.58 -4.39 -15.91
N PRO A 188 25.66 -5.09 -16.28
CA PRO A 188 26.10 -6.27 -15.57
C PRO A 188 26.61 -5.90 -14.19
N ARG A 189 26.32 -6.77 -13.22
CA ARG A 189 27.04 -6.78 -11.95
C ARG A 189 28.49 -7.20 -12.20
N PRO A 190 29.46 -6.74 -11.40
CA PRO A 190 30.87 -7.06 -11.61
C PRO A 190 31.20 -8.58 -11.65
N GLU A 191 30.28 -9.43 -11.19
CA GLU A 191 30.49 -10.87 -11.00
C GLU A 191 29.64 -11.77 -11.93
N THR A 192 28.83 -11.20 -12.84
CA THR A 192 27.93 -11.98 -13.71
C THR A 192 28.43 -12.09 -15.15
N ASP A 193 28.37 -13.30 -15.73
CA ASP A 193 28.55 -13.52 -17.18
C ASP A 193 27.26 -13.10 -17.89
N HIS A 194 27.38 -12.27 -18.93
CA HIS A 194 26.26 -11.66 -19.65
C HIS A 194 26.35 -11.97 -21.15
N ASP A 195 25.18 -12.15 -21.80
CA ASP A 195 25.07 -12.22 -23.26
C ASP A 195 24.92 -10.82 -23.86
N PRO A 196 25.98 -10.22 -24.44
CA PRO A 196 25.92 -8.87 -25.02
C PRO A 196 24.98 -8.75 -26.22
N ASP A 197 24.50 -9.86 -26.78
CA ASP A 197 23.63 -9.89 -27.96
C ASP A 197 22.13 -10.02 -27.62
N ALA A 198 21.76 -10.19 -26.35
CA ALA A 198 20.37 -10.23 -25.92
C ALA A 198 19.74 -8.82 -25.95
N TRP A 199 18.83 -8.60 -26.91
CA TRP A 199 18.12 -7.33 -27.10
C TRP A 199 16.62 -7.48 -26.80
N PRO A 200 16.22 -7.35 -25.54
CA PRO A 200 14.81 -7.20 -25.18
C PRO A 200 14.37 -5.73 -25.28
N ALA A 201 13.23 -5.48 -25.92
CA ALA A 201 12.67 -4.13 -26.01
C ALA A 201 12.18 -3.59 -24.66
N THR A 202 11.81 -4.52 -23.77
CA THR A 202 11.35 -4.23 -22.41
C THR A 202 11.75 -5.39 -21.49
N VAL A 203 11.67 -5.17 -20.17
CA VAL A 203 11.84 -6.23 -19.16
C VAL A 203 10.87 -7.42 -19.35
N ARG A 204 9.84 -7.28 -20.22
CA ARG A 204 8.82 -8.31 -20.52
C ARG A 204 9.23 -9.33 -21.56
N GLU A 205 10.17 -9.02 -22.46
CA GLU A 205 10.36 -9.82 -23.68
C GLU A 205 11.36 -10.98 -23.52
N ASP A 206 12.43 -10.81 -22.75
CA ASP A 206 13.42 -11.87 -22.47
C ASP A 206 13.47 -12.16 -20.96
N LEU A 207 12.34 -12.63 -20.43
CA LEU A 207 12.21 -13.03 -19.04
C LEU A 207 13.29 -14.08 -18.72
N TYR A 208 14.06 -13.88 -17.65
CA TYR A 208 15.05 -14.81 -17.09
C TYR A 208 16.40 -14.98 -17.83
N GLU A 209 16.64 -14.27 -18.93
CA GLU A 209 17.98 -14.27 -19.59
C GLU A 209 18.87 -13.09 -19.14
N GLN A 210 18.23 -12.03 -18.64
CA GLN A 210 18.86 -10.79 -18.23
C GLN A 210 18.70 -10.56 -16.73
N ASP A 211 19.62 -9.76 -16.18
CA ASP A 211 19.65 -9.36 -14.77
C ASP A 211 19.32 -7.87 -14.68
N TYR A 212 18.05 -7.55 -14.46
CA TYR A 212 17.61 -6.16 -14.32
C TYR A 212 17.74 -5.70 -12.88
N ASP A 213 18.47 -4.61 -12.69
CA ASP A 213 18.71 -4.02 -11.38
C ASP A 213 18.13 -2.60 -11.30
N LEU A 214 17.74 -2.17 -10.10
CA LEU A 214 17.34 -0.80 -9.85
C LEU A 214 18.56 0.09 -9.66
N TYR A 215 18.49 1.29 -10.24
CA TYR A 215 19.49 2.35 -10.13
C TYR A 215 18.85 3.66 -9.72
N THR A 216 19.64 4.51 -9.07
CA THR A 216 19.24 5.88 -8.72
C THR A 216 20.39 6.86 -8.93
N CYS A 217 20.06 8.09 -9.30
CA CYS A 217 21.00 9.20 -9.36
C CYS A 217 20.36 10.47 -8.77
N ALA A 218 21.18 11.31 -8.14
CA ALA A 218 20.72 12.59 -7.63
C ALA A 218 20.54 13.61 -8.76
N ILE A 219 19.44 14.35 -8.71
CA ILE A 219 19.19 15.53 -9.53
C ILE A 219 19.63 16.75 -8.71
N THR A 220 20.70 17.41 -9.15
CA THR A 220 21.27 18.56 -8.45
C THR A 220 21.12 19.84 -9.29
N GLU A 221 21.43 20.99 -8.70
CA GLU A 221 21.53 22.26 -9.45
C GLU A 221 22.60 22.24 -10.54
N HIS A 222 23.57 21.32 -10.46
CA HIS A 222 24.63 21.13 -11.44
C HIS A 222 24.31 20.04 -12.48
N GLY A 223 23.12 19.43 -12.40
CA GLY A 223 22.67 18.34 -13.26
C GLY A 223 22.61 16.99 -12.54
N LEU A 224 22.53 15.93 -13.33
CA LEU A 224 22.45 14.54 -12.85
C LEU A 224 23.83 14.06 -12.39
N GLU A 225 23.89 13.50 -11.18
CA GLU A 225 25.05 12.76 -10.72
C GLU A 225 25.15 11.38 -11.39
N ARG A 226 26.26 10.68 -11.14
CA ARG A 226 26.44 9.31 -11.64
C ARG A 226 25.42 8.38 -11.00
N ALA A 227 24.74 7.57 -11.80
CA ALA A 227 23.83 6.55 -11.31
C ALA A 227 24.55 5.43 -10.54
N LEU A 228 23.93 5.03 -9.43
CA LEU A 228 24.41 3.99 -8.51
C LEU A 228 23.33 2.91 -8.32
N PRO A 229 23.73 1.64 -8.13
CA PRO A 229 22.79 0.55 -7.88
C PRO A 229 22.08 0.73 -6.53
N VAL A 230 20.84 0.28 -6.45
CA VAL A 230 20.03 0.29 -5.23
C VAL A 230 20.27 -1.02 -4.46
N GLU A 231 21.44 -1.13 -3.85
CA GLU A 231 21.94 -2.33 -3.14
C GLU A 231 20.96 -2.87 -2.08
N ALA A 232 20.09 -2.02 -1.53
CA ALA A 232 19.12 -2.43 -0.52
C ALA A 232 17.95 -3.27 -1.09
N LEU A 233 17.72 -3.23 -2.41
CA LEU A 233 16.60 -3.91 -3.06
C LEU A 233 17.04 -4.93 -4.10
N ASN A 234 18.16 -4.69 -4.77
CA ASN A 234 18.67 -5.56 -5.81
C ASN A 234 19.03 -6.94 -5.26
N THR A 235 18.59 -7.99 -5.94
CA THR A 235 18.85 -9.40 -5.62
C THR A 235 19.23 -10.14 -6.90
N GLU A 236 19.52 -11.45 -6.86
CA GLU A 236 19.75 -12.26 -8.08
C GLU A 236 18.50 -12.38 -8.98
N SER A 237 17.35 -11.96 -8.47
CA SER A 237 16.12 -11.83 -9.23
C SER A 237 16.08 -10.52 -10.01
N ASN A 238 15.15 -10.39 -10.93
CA ASN A 238 14.93 -9.16 -11.66
C ASN A 238 14.20 -8.16 -10.78
N GLU A 239 14.69 -6.92 -10.79
CA GLU A 239 14.04 -5.76 -10.21
C GLU A 239 13.93 -4.62 -11.21
N GLY A 240 12.71 -4.15 -11.43
CA GLY A 240 12.48 -3.08 -12.38
C GLY A 240 11.24 -2.27 -12.13
N GLN A 241 10.97 -1.38 -13.07
CA GLN A 241 9.78 -0.54 -13.13
C GLN A 241 9.54 0.24 -11.82
N PRO A 242 10.54 0.99 -11.30
CA PRO A 242 10.37 1.71 -10.05
C PRO A 242 9.28 2.76 -10.16
N ALA A 243 8.57 2.98 -9.06
CA ALA A 243 7.62 4.06 -8.88
C ALA A 243 7.55 4.49 -7.42
N LEU A 244 7.67 5.78 -7.17
CA LEU A 244 7.61 6.31 -5.82
C LEU A 244 6.20 6.80 -5.49
N SER A 245 5.81 6.68 -4.23
CA SER A 245 4.63 7.37 -3.73
C SER A 245 4.81 8.89 -3.91
N PRO A 246 3.75 9.67 -4.13
CA PRO A 246 3.87 11.13 -4.26
C PRO A 246 4.54 11.83 -3.08
N VAL A 247 4.54 11.19 -1.90
CA VAL A 247 5.18 11.70 -0.67
C VAL A 247 6.65 11.23 -0.55
N GLY A 248 7.08 10.26 -1.35
CA GLY A 248 8.43 9.70 -1.33
C GLY A 248 8.69 8.75 -0.16
N ASP A 249 7.66 8.29 0.54
CA ASP A 249 7.77 7.40 1.71
C ASP A 249 7.69 5.91 1.36
N PHE A 250 7.31 5.57 0.12
CA PHE A 250 7.34 4.22 -0.41
C PHE A 250 7.91 4.20 -1.83
N LEU A 251 8.68 3.16 -2.12
CA LEU A 251 9.10 2.76 -3.45
C LEU A 251 8.38 1.46 -3.80
N TYR A 252 7.66 1.47 -4.91
CA TYR A 252 7.07 0.30 -5.55
C TYR A 252 7.95 -0.10 -6.73
N PHE A 253 8.04 -1.38 -7.00
CA PHE A 253 8.81 -1.93 -8.11
C PHE A 253 8.25 -3.31 -8.46
N ALA A 254 8.51 -3.79 -9.67
CA ALA A 254 8.15 -5.13 -10.06
C ALA A 254 9.36 -6.07 -9.91
N SER A 255 9.13 -7.31 -9.51
CA SER A 255 10.19 -8.30 -9.33
C SER A 255 9.67 -9.74 -9.36
N ASP A 256 10.48 -10.64 -9.92
CA ASP A 256 10.27 -12.10 -9.95
C ASP A 256 10.94 -12.82 -8.77
N ARG A 257 11.27 -12.07 -7.70
CA ARG A 257 11.88 -12.63 -6.50
C ARG A 257 10.99 -13.67 -5.80
N PRO A 258 11.61 -14.65 -5.11
CA PRO A 258 10.86 -15.63 -4.32
C PRO A 258 9.95 -14.98 -3.26
N GLY A 259 8.77 -15.56 -3.06
CA GLY A 259 7.75 -15.05 -2.13
C GLY A 259 6.66 -14.21 -2.79
N GLY A 260 6.67 -14.15 -4.13
CA GLY A 260 5.60 -13.65 -4.97
C GLY A 260 4.43 -14.63 -5.17
N GLU A 261 3.38 -14.17 -5.83
CA GLU A 261 2.23 -14.96 -6.26
C GLU A 261 2.42 -15.53 -7.68
N GLY A 262 3.19 -14.86 -8.55
CA GLY A 262 3.30 -15.15 -9.97
C GLY A 262 4.71 -15.11 -10.54
N ALA A 263 4.80 -14.69 -11.81
CA ALA A 263 6.08 -14.46 -12.49
C ALA A 263 6.69 -13.16 -11.98
N PHE A 264 6.36 -12.02 -12.58
CA PHE A 264 6.64 -10.71 -11.99
C PHE A 264 5.49 -10.27 -11.09
N ASP A 265 5.84 -9.83 -9.89
CA ASP A 265 4.90 -9.28 -8.92
C ASP A 265 5.27 -7.85 -8.54
N ILE A 266 4.27 -7.09 -8.09
CA ILE A 266 4.49 -5.76 -7.51
C ILE A 266 4.89 -5.91 -6.05
N TRP A 267 6.05 -5.35 -5.73
CA TRP A 267 6.62 -5.23 -4.39
C TRP A 267 6.66 -3.77 -3.97
N ARG A 268 6.71 -3.54 -2.66
CA ARG A 268 6.94 -2.21 -2.11
C ARG A 268 7.94 -2.23 -0.97
N ALA A 269 8.74 -1.18 -0.86
CA ALA A 269 9.65 -0.94 0.23
C ALA A 269 9.36 0.44 0.84
N ARG A 270 9.38 0.52 2.17
CA ARG A 270 9.23 1.80 2.87
C ARG A 270 10.56 2.55 2.87
N ILE A 271 10.52 3.86 2.71
CA ILE A 271 11.68 4.73 2.87
C ILE A 271 11.53 5.50 4.19
N VAL A 272 12.47 5.29 5.11
CA VAL A 272 12.46 5.94 6.43
C VAL A 272 13.75 6.72 6.58
N ARG A 273 13.64 8.07 6.58
CA ARG A 273 14.81 8.97 6.69
C ARG A 273 15.88 8.70 5.63
N GLY A 274 15.46 8.36 4.41
CA GLY A 274 16.34 8.01 3.30
C GLY A 274 16.82 6.55 3.30
N GLU A 275 16.51 5.77 4.33
CA GLU A 275 16.86 4.35 4.39
C GLU A 275 15.71 3.48 3.87
N ILE A 276 16.00 2.66 2.86
CA ILE A 276 15.07 1.69 2.29
C ILE A 276 14.94 0.51 3.25
N GLN A 277 13.71 0.22 3.67
CA GLN A 277 13.36 -0.91 4.51
C GLN A 277 13.17 -2.19 3.67
N PRO A 278 13.22 -3.39 4.28
CA PRO A 278 12.97 -4.64 3.56
C PRO A 278 11.64 -4.60 2.79
N PRO A 279 11.62 -5.05 1.53
CA PRO A 279 10.42 -5.01 0.71
C PRO A 279 9.41 -6.07 1.13
N THR A 280 8.14 -5.76 0.88
CA THR A 280 6.99 -6.63 1.11
C THR A 280 6.19 -6.77 -0.17
N ASN A 281 5.76 -7.99 -0.49
CA ASN A 281 4.85 -8.23 -1.60
C ASN A 281 3.52 -7.50 -1.34
N VAL A 282 2.93 -6.91 -2.39
CA VAL A 282 1.67 -6.15 -2.25
C VAL A 282 0.45 -7.06 -2.01
N GLY A 283 0.61 -8.36 -2.26
CA GLY A 283 -0.33 -9.42 -1.93
C GLY A 283 -1.29 -9.77 -3.07
N PRO A 284 -2.05 -10.86 -2.91
CA PRO A 284 -2.84 -11.52 -3.97
C PRO A 284 -4.07 -10.72 -4.42
N GLN A 285 -4.31 -9.56 -3.79
CA GLN A 285 -5.39 -8.68 -4.19
C GLN A 285 -5.01 -7.84 -5.42
N ILE A 286 -3.73 -7.54 -5.56
CA ILE A 286 -3.13 -6.90 -6.74
C ILE A 286 -2.43 -7.95 -7.56
N ASN A 287 -1.50 -8.69 -6.95
CA ASN A 287 -0.67 -9.69 -7.61
C ASN A 287 -1.47 -10.96 -7.94
N THR A 288 -1.11 -11.61 -9.04
CA THR A 288 -1.75 -12.80 -9.59
C THR A 288 -0.70 -13.81 -10.05
N LEU A 289 -1.11 -14.94 -10.63
CA LEU A 289 -0.17 -15.87 -11.27
C LEU A 289 0.46 -15.31 -12.56
N ALA A 290 -0.07 -14.19 -13.07
CA ALA A 290 0.35 -13.52 -14.28
C ALA A 290 1.55 -12.60 -14.01
N ASN A 291 2.00 -11.85 -15.02
CA ASN A 291 2.94 -10.76 -14.83
C ASN A 291 2.17 -9.50 -14.40
N ASP A 292 2.53 -8.97 -13.24
CA ASP A 292 2.00 -7.74 -12.68
C ASP A 292 3.13 -6.72 -12.53
N LEU A 293 3.12 -5.71 -13.41
CA LEU A 293 4.27 -4.85 -13.72
C LEU A 293 3.88 -3.36 -13.71
N ASP A 294 4.88 -2.49 -13.86
CA ASP A 294 4.69 -1.04 -14.04
C ASP A 294 3.82 -0.34 -13.01
N PRO A 295 4.07 -0.51 -11.70
CA PRO A 295 3.33 0.27 -10.71
C PRO A 295 3.49 1.77 -11.00
N THR A 296 2.42 2.54 -10.81
CA THR A 296 2.48 3.99 -10.66
C THR A 296 1.47 4.41 -9.62
N LEU A 297 1.84 5.37 -8.78
CA LEU A 297 0.99 5.84 -7.69
C LEU A 297 0.53 7.28 -7.91
N ALA A 298 -0.71 7.56 -7.52
CA ALA A 298 -1.26 8.91 -7.44
C ALA A 298 -2.02 9.10 -6.13
N MET A 299 -2.57 10.32 -5.94
CA MET A 299 -3.48 10.63 -4.84
C MET A 299 -2.91 10.25 -3.45
N GLY A 300 -1.63 10.58 -3.21
CA GLY A 300 -0.95 10.29 -1.94
C GLY A 300 -0.63 8.81 -1.70
N GLY A 301 -0.64 7.97 -2.74
CA GLY A 301 -0.38 6.53 -2.65
C GLY A 301 -1.64 5.67 -2.48
N PHE A 302 -2.83 6.28 -2.58
CA PHE A 302 -4.11 5.59 -2.47
C PHE A 302 -4.70 5.13 -3.80
N GLU A 303 -4.08 5.51 -4.91
CA GLU A 303 -4.45 5.10 -6.26
C GLU A 303 -3.21 4.45 -6.91
N LEU A 304 -3.35 3.20 -7.36
CA LEU A 304 -2.29 2.42 -8.01
C LEU A 304 -2.77 2.02 -9.40
N TYR A 305 -1.97 2.31 -10.41
CA TYR A 305 -2.14 1.79 -11.75
C TYR A 305 -0.96 0.89 -12.06
N PHE A 306 -1.19 -0.13 -12.88
CA PHE A 306 -0.19 -1.13 -13.24
C PHE A 306 -0.61 -1.83 -14.53
N SER A 307 0.34 -2.46 -15.22
CA SER A 307 0.06 -3.31 -16.38
C SER A 307 0.01 -4.78 -15.98
N SER A 308 -0.84 -5.56 -16.64
CA SER A 308 -0.94 -6.99 -16.36
C SER A 308 -1.41 -7.79 -17.57
N ASP A 309 -0.87 -9.00 -17.71
CA ASP A 309 -1.29 -9.99 -18.70
C ASP A 309 -2.32 -11.01 -18.16
N ARG A 310 -2.92 -10.72 -16.99
CA ARG A 310 -3.95 -11.58 -16.34
C ARG A 310 -5.16 -11.93 -17.21
N HIS A 311 -5.40 -11.18 -18.27
CA HIS A 311 -6.49 -11.40 -19.22
C HIS A 311 -6.01 -11.45 -20.67
N ALA A 312 -4.74 -11.79 -20.90
CA ALA A 312 -4.18 -11.94 -22.24
C ALA A 312 -5.04 -12.85 -23.11
N VAL A 313 -5.38 -12.36 -24.31
CA VAL A 313 -6.20 -13.09 -25.28
C VAL A 313 -5.30 -13.58 -26.42
N GLU A 314 -5.46 -14.84 -26.82
CA GLU A 314 -4.72 -15.40 -27.94
C GLU A 314 -5.02 -14.61 -29.23
N GLY A 315 -4.00 -13.92 -29.76
CA GLY A 315 -4.11 -13.07 -30.95
C GLY A 315 -4.67 -11.66 -30.72
N GLY A 316 -4.84 -11.22 -29.46
CA GLY A 316 -5.22 -9.86 -29.07
C GLY A 316 -4.16 -9.19 -28.18
N SER A 317 -4.55 -8.17 -27.42
CA SER A 317 -3.72 -7.55 -26.38
C SER A 317 -3.22 -8.60 -25.38
N SER A 318 -1.91 -8.59 -25.16
CA SER A 318 -1.22 -9.35 -24.12
C SER A 318 -1.22 -8.60 -22.79
N TYR A 319 -1.18 -7.26 -22.80
CA TYR A 319 -1.14 -6.44 -21.59
C TYR A 319 -2.18 -5.33 -21.61
N ASP A 320 -2.94 -5.24 -20.52
CA ASP A 320 -3.87 -4.15 -20.27
C ASP A 320 -3.48 -3.36 -19.02
N ILE A 321 -3.98 -2.12 -18.93
CA ILE A 321 -3.80 -1.25 -17.77
C ILE A 321 -4.93 -1.49 -16.77
N TYR A 322 -4.54 -1.75 -15.52
CA TYR A 322 -5.43 -1.93 -14.39
C TYR A 322 -5.24 -0.82 -13.37
N ALA A 323 -6.33 -0.47 -12.68
CA ALA A 323 -6.33 0.49 -11.59
C ALA A 323 -6.96 -0.12 -10.34
N SER A 324 -6.36 0.18 -9.20
CA SER A 324 -6.93 -0.12 -7.88
C SER A 324 -6.85 1.11 -6.98
N THR A 325 -7.76 1.15 -6.00
CA THR A 325 -7.73 2.15 -4.93
C THR A 325 -7.53 1.43 -3.61
N SER A 326 -6.75 2.01 -2.72
CA SER A 326 -6.55 1.50 -1.37
C SER A 326 -7.24 2.37 -0.33
N ARG A 327 -7.34 1.81 0.88
CA ARG A 327 -7.78 2.52 2.07
C ARG A 327 -6.83 2.19 3.22
N GLU A 328 -6.64 3.16 4.10
CA GLU A 328 -5.90 2.93 5.33
C GLU A 328 -6.67 1.98 6.24
N VAL A 329 -5.93 1.00 6.76
CA VAL A 329 -6.45 0.04 7.71
C VAL A 329 -5.57 -0.13 8.94
N PHE A 330 -6.21 -0.50 10.04
CA PHE A 330 -5.55 -0.87 11.30
C PHE A 330 -5.88 -2.32 11.62
N LEU A 331 -4.83 -3.08 11.93
CA LEU A 331 -4.96 -4.41 12.50
C LEU A 331 -5.38 -4.28 13.97
N GLU A 332 -6.58 -4.77 14.29
CA GLU A 332 -7.07 -4.83 15.67
C GLU A 332 -7.08 -6.30 16.13
N SER A 333 -6.26 -6.60 17.14
CA SER A 333 -6.32 -7.88 17.84
C SER A 333 -7.19 -7.72 19.08
N ASP A 334 -8.37 -8.35 19.08
CA ASP A 334 -9.22 -8.35 20.27
C ASP A 334 -8.53 -9.14 21.41
N PRO A 335 -8.29 -8.53 22.58
CA PRO A 335 -7.76 -9.26 23.72
C PRO A 335 -8.75 -10.32 24.17
N LEU A 336 -8.23 -11.40 24.75
CA LEU A 336 -9.03 -12.47 25.35
C LEU A 336 -10.04 -11.90 26.36
N ASP A 337 -11.33 -11.90 26.01
CA ASP A 337 -12.41 -11.58 26.95
C ASP A 337 -12.68 -12.79 27.84
N PHE A 338 -11.89 -12.91 28.89
CA PHE A 338 -12.05 -13.94 29.92
C PHE A 338 -13.43 -13.92 30.57
N GLY A 339 -14.12 -12.77 30.60
CA GLY A 339 -15.46 -12.64 31.15
C GLY A 339 -16.51 -13.32 30.28
N LYS A 340 -16.47 -13.11 28.97
CA LYS A 340 -17.35 -13.78 28.00
C LYS A 340 -17.10 -15.29 27.95
N ILE A 341 -15.83 -15.70 27.86
CA ILE A 341 -15.43 -17.12 27.87
C ILE A 341 -15.92 -17.80 29.14
N PHE A 342 -15.70 -17.17 30.30
CA PHE A 342 -16.16 -17.73 31.57
C PHE A 342 -17.69 -17.78 31.64
N GLY A 343 -18.39 -16.75 31.16
CA GLY A 343 -19.85 -16.71 31.11
C GLY A 343 -20.48 -17.81 30.27
N GLU A 344 -19.89 -18.13 29.11
CA GLU A 344 -20.32 -19.21 28.23
C GLU A 344 -20.02 -20.60 28.80
N LEU A 345 -18.87 -20.78 29.46
CA LEU A 345 -18.45 -22.06 30.03
C LEU A 345 -19.11 -22.37 31.39
N TRP A 346 -19.45 -21.34 32.18
CA TRP A 346 -19.89 -21.51 33.57
C TRP A 346 -21.12 -22.41 33.73
N PRO A 347 -22.19 -22.32 32.92
CA PRO A 347 -23.34 -23.22 33.05
C PRO A 347 -22.97 -24.68 32.83
N ALA A 348 -22.09 -24.96 31.87
CA ALA A 348 -21.64 -26.32 31.55
C ALA A 348 -20.68 -26.87 32.60
N LEU A 349 -19.76 -26.03 33.12
CA LEU A 349 -18.87 -26.39 34.23
C LEU A 349 -19.66 -26.66 35.53
N LEU A 350 -20.68 -25.85 35.82
CA LEU A 350 -21.58 -26.05 36.96
C LEU A 350 -22.38 -27.35 36.81
N LEU A 351 -22.92 -27.61 35.62
CA LEU A 351 -23.63 -28.86 35.33
C LEU A 351 -22.71 -30.08 35.50
N LEU A 352 -21.48 -30.01 34.97
CA LEU A 352 -20.47 -31.06 35.12
C LEU A 352 -20.16 -31.32 36.60
N LEU A 353 -19.95 -30.25 37.39
CA LEU A 353 -19.70 -30.35 38.82
C LEU A 353 -20.87 -31.03 39.56
N LEU A 354 -22.11 -30.62 39.27
CA LEU A 354 -23.31 -31.21 39.89
C LEU A 354 -23.48 -32.69 39.52
N LEU A 355 -23.23 -33.06 38.26
CA LEU A 355 -23.28 -34.45 37.80
C LEU A 355 -22.19 -35.31 38.45
N LEU A 356 -20.97 -34.78 38.61
CA LEU A 356 -19.89 -35.46 39.31
C LEU A 356 -20.19 -35.65 40.80
N LEU A 357 -20.74 -34.64 41.46
CA LEU A 357 -21.17 -34.73 42.86
C LEU A 357 -22.29 -35.76 43.04
N PHE A 358 -23.26 -35.78 42.13
CA PHE A 358 -24.34 -36.77 42.15
C PHE A 358 -23.81 -38.19 41.91
N LEU A 359 -22.89 -38.39 40.96
CA LEU A 359 -22.22 -39.67 40.73
C LEU A 359 -21.44 -40.14 41.97
N LEU A 360 -20.72 -39.23 42.63
CA LEU A 360 -20.01 -39.52 43.89
C LEU A 360 -21.00 -39.96 44.98
N LEU A 361 -22.10 -39.22 45.17
CA LEU A 361 -23.13 -39.57 46.14
C LEU A 361 -23.73 -40.95 45.84
N LEU A 362 -24.01 -41.25 44.57
CA LEU A 362 -24.51 -42.54 44.12
C LEU A 362 -23.52 -43.67 44.44
N LEU A 363 -22.22 -43.47 44.18
CA LEU A 363 -21.17 -44.45 44.50
C LEU A 363 -21.06 -44.70 46.01
N LEU A 364 -21.12 -43.63 46.83
CA LEU A 364 -21.13 -43.74 48.28
C LEU A 364 -22.36 -44.50 48.79
N LEU A 365 -23.52 -44.25 48.19
CA LEU A 365 -24.76 -44.92 48.53
C LEU A 365 -24.71 -46.40 48.14
N LEU A 366 -24.18 -46.74 46.96
CA LEU A 366 -23.99 -48.12 46.51
C LEU A 366 -22.94 -48.91 47.33
N ARG A 367 -21.98 -48.20 47.96
CA ARG A 367 -20.98 -48.78 48.87
C ARG A 367 -21.57 -49.11 50.25
N ASN A 368 -22.66 -48.46 50.64
CA ASN A 368 -23.35 -48.73 51.91
C ASN A 368 -24.12 -50.06 51.85
N GLY A 369 -23.77 -51.01 52.72
CA GLY A 369 -24.37 -52.35 52.76
C GLY A 369 -25.90 -52.35 52.95
N ASN A 370 -26.43 -51.36 53.67
CA ASN A 370 -27.87 -51.22 53.87
C ASN A 370 -28.61 -50.79 52.60
N ALA A 371 -28.01 -49.91 51.80
CA ALA A 371 -28.60 -49.46 50.53
C ALA A 371 -28.59 -50.58 49.48
N ARG A 372 -27.57 -51.45 49.49
CA ARG A 372 -27.52 -52.66 48.65
C ARG A 372 -28.69 -53.61 48.93
N ASN A 373 -29.01 -53.79 50.22
CA ASN A 373 -30.15 -54.61 50.64
C ASN A 373 -31.49 -53.96 50.31
N PHE A 374 -31.59 -52.63 50.43
CA PHE A 374 -32.76 -51.87 49.97
C PHE A 374 -32.98 -52.01 48.46
N TYR A 375 -31.93 -51.85 47.64
CA TYR A 375 -32.00 -52.01 46.19
C TYR A 375 -32.47 -53.40 45.77
N ARG A 376 -32.03 -54.46 46.47
CA ARG A 376 -32.50 -55.83 46.22
C ARG A 376 -34.01 -55.98 46.40
N ARG A 377 -34.61 -55.26 47.36
CA ARG A 377 -36.05 -55.28 47.68
C ARG A 377 -36.92 -54.45 46.73
N LEU A 378 -36.32 -53.63 45.86
CA LEU A 378 -37.07 -52.86 44.87
C LEU A 378 -37.71 -53.76 43.81
N SER A 379 -38.87 -53.33 43.31
CA SER A 379 -39.54 -53.95 42.17
C SER A 379 -38.68 -53.85 40.91
N LEU A 380 -38.93 -54.73 39.93
CA LEU A 380 -38.22 -54.70 38.64
C LEU A 380 -38.38 -53.34 37.94
N LEU A 381 -39.58 -52.76 37.98
CA LEU A 381 -39.87 -51.43 37.42
C LEU A 381 -38.98 -50.34 38.06
N ALA A 382 -38.86 -50.33 39.39
CA ALA A 382 -38.02 -49.35 40.09
C ALA A 382 -36.53 -49.49 39.73
N LYS A 383 -36.04 -50.73 39.54
CA LYS A 383 -34.66 -51.00 39.09
C LYS A 383 -34.43 -50.49 37.66
N CYS A 384 -35.38 -50.67 36.76
CA CYS A 384 -35.31 -50.14 35.39
C CYS A 384 -35.31 -48.60 35.37
N ILE A 385 -36.12 -47.96 36.21
CA ILE A 385 -36.15 -46.49 36.35
C ILE A 385 -34.78 -45.97 36.84
N ILE A 386 -34.20 -46.60 37.86
CA ILE A 386 -32.87 -46.22 38.37
C ILE A 386 -31.78 -46.42 37.31
N ALA A 387 -31.79 -47.55 36.60
CA ALA A 387 -30.83 -47.81 35.52
C ALA A 387 -30.96 -46.78 34.39
N SER A 388 -32.20 -46.45 33.99
CA SER A 388 -32.47 -45.41 32.99
C SER A 388 -31.95 -44.04 33.45
N ALA A 389 -32.19 -43.66 34.71
CA ALA A 389 -31.69 -42.40 35.26
C ALA A 389 -30.15 -42.31 35.24
N ILE A 390 -29.46 -43.41 35.56
CA ILE A 390 -27.99 -43.47 35.50
C ILE A 390 -27.48 -43.31 34.06
N VAL A 391 -28.11 -43.98 33.09
CA VAL A 391 -27.74 -43.85 31.66
C VAL A 391 -27.94 -42.41 31.18
N HIS A 392 -29.08 -41.79 31.49
CA HIS A 392 -29.34 -40.40 31.11
C HIS A 392 -28.38 -39.42 31.78
N MET A 393 -28.00 -39.66 33.04
CA MET A 393 -26.99 -38.87 33.75
C MET A 393 -25.61 -38.98 33.08
N LEU A 394 -25.18 -40.18 32.66
CA LEU A 394 -23.92 -40.38 31.95
C LEU A 394 -23.93 -39.69 30.57
N LEU A 395 -25.07 -39.72 29.87
CA LEU A 395 -25.23 -38.99 28.61
C LEU A 395 -25.17 -37.47 28.81
N LEU A 396 -25.81 -36.94 29.86
CA LEU A 396 -25.72 -35.52 30.21
C LEU A 396 -24.28 -35.10 30.56
N LEU A 397 -23.53 -35.97 31.26
CA LEU A 397 -22.12 -35.72 31.57
C LEU A 397 -21.28 -35.66 30.29
N LEU A 398 -21.50 -36.61 29.37
CA LEU A 398 -20.83 -36.64 28.07
C LEU A 398 -21.14 -35.39 27.25
N PHE A 399 -22.41 -34.99 27.15
CA PHE A 399 -22.79 -33.80 26.39
C PHE A 399 -22.26 -32.50 27.01
N ALA A 400 -22.29 -32.38 28.35
CA ALA A 400 -21.70 -31.23 29.04
C ALA A 400 -20.19 -31.14 28.79
N PHE A 401 -19.48 -32.27 28.83
CA PHE A 401 -18.07 -32.34 28.53
C PHE A 401 -17.78 -31.97 27.07
N LEU A 402 -18.51 -32.55 26.11
CA LEU A 402 -18.37 -32.25 24.69
C LEU A 402 -18.66 -30.77 24.37
N HIS A 403 -19.64 -30.18 25.04
CA HIS A 403 -19.94 -28.76 24.91
C HIS A 403 -18.77 -27.90 25.38
N VAL A 404 -18.23 -28.15 26.58
CA VAL A 404 -17.04 -27.46 27.11
C VAL A 404 -15.84 -27.60 26.17
N THR A 405 -15.56 -28.81 25.67
CA THR A 405 -14.44 -29.02 24.75
C THR A 405 -14.63 -28.34 23.40
N ASN A 406 -15.86 -28.29 22.89
CA ASN A 406 -16.15 -27.58 21.64
C ASN A 406 -16.03 -26.06 21.84
N THR A 407 -16.56 -25.51 22.93
CA THR A 407 -16.44 -24.07 23.25
C THR A 407 -14.98 -23.64 23.46
N ILE A 408 -14.14 -24.51 24.04
CA ILE A 408 -12.69 -24.27 24.19
C ILE A 408 -11.91 -24.57 22.89
N GLY A 409 -12.47 -25.38 21.99
CA GLY A 409 -11.87 -25.77 20.70
C GLY A 409 -12.21 -24.85 19.53
N THR A 410 -13.22 -23.98 19.66
CA THR A 410 -13.58 -22.90 18.73
C THR A 410 -12.90 -21.52 18.95
N PRO A 411 -11.71 -21.34 19.57
CA PRO A 411 -11.00 -20.06 19.55
C PRO A 411 -10.51 -19.63 18.15
N SER A 412 -10.75 -20.44 17.11
CA SER A 412 -10.31 -20.17 15.75
C SER A 412 -11.18 -19.19 14.98
N ASP A 413 -12.42 -18.94 15.40
CA ASP A 413 -13.29 -17.91 14.81
C ASP A 413 -13.16 -16.60 15.60
N ARG A 414 -11.92 -16.18 15.87
CA ARG A 414 -11.67 -14.84 16.42
C ARG A 414 -11.93 -13.82 15.32
N GLU A 415 -13.00 -13.05 15.49
CA GLU A 415 -13.30 -11.84 14.74
C GLU A 415 -12.25 -10.75 15.01
N GLY A 416 -11.02 -10.95 14.55
CA GLY A 416 -10.11 -9.85 14.31
C GLY A 416 -10.76 -8.92 13.29
N GLY A 417 -10.90 -7.65 13.64
CA GLY A 417 -11.51 -6.64 12.78
C GLY A 417 -10.46 -5.75 12.16
N THR A 418 -10.63 -5.43 10.88
CA THR A 418 -9.84 -4.40 10.24
C THR A 418 -10.59 -3.07 10.37
N ARG A 419 -10.05 -2.10 11.12
CA ARG A 419 -10.66 -0.76 11.16
C ARG A 419 -10.27 0.01 9.91
N ILE A 420 -11.25 0.59 9.23
CA ILE A 420 -11.02 1.44 8.06
C ILE A 420 -11.14 2.90 8.51
N ALA A 421 -10.12 3.71 8.23
CA ALA A 421 -10.23 5.15 8.37
C ALA A 421 -11.04 5.70 7.17
N ILE A 422 -12.18 6.34 7.45
CA ILE A 422 -12.93 7.09 6.45
C ILE A 422 -12.80 8.57 6.86
N ALA A 423 -11.99 9.33 6.14
CA ALA A 423 -12.01 10.78 6.26
C ALA A 423 -13.31 11.29 5.61
N SER A 424 -14.24 11.79 6.42
CA SER A 424 -15.39 12.57 5.95
C SER A 424 -15.20 14.02 6.41
N PRO A 425 -15.41 15.03 5.55
CA PRO A 425 -15.33 16.45 5.95
C PRO A 425 -16.38 16.86 7.00
N ARG A 426 -17.34 15.98 7.30
CA ARG A 426 -18.38 16.22 8.31
C ARG A 426 -18.58 14.96 9.14
N ALA A 427 -17.80 14.79 10.20
CA ALA A 427 -18.23 14.18 11.47
C ALA A 427 -17.03 14.03 12.41
N ASN A 428 -17.21 14.45 13.66
CA ASN A 428 -16.37 14.13 14.83
C ASN A 428 -16.44 12.63 15.20
N ALA A 429 -16.29 11.73 14.23
CA ALA A 429 -16.30 10.28 14.44
C ALA A 429 -15.34 9.62 13.44
N LEU A 430 -14.04 9.76 13.70
CA LEU A 430 -13.00 9.07 12.95
C LEU A 430 -12.98 7.58 13.34
N SER A 431 -13.03 6.73 12.31
CA SER A 431 -13.11 5.24 12.30
C SER A 431 -14.53 4.65 12.32
N ARG A 432 -14.93 4.06 11.19
CA ARG A 432 -15.99 3.04 11.16
C ARG A 432 -15.30 1.67 11.24
N GLN A 433 -15.63 0.91 12.28
CA GLN A 433 -15.23 -0.49 12.39
C GLN A 433 -16.07 -1.30 11.38
N VAL A 434 -15.43 -1.94 10.40
CA VAL A 434 -16.09 -2.93 9.54
C VAL A 434 -15.76 -4.30 10.14
N ARG A 435 -16.72 -4.92 10.82
CA ARG A 435 -16.56 -6.28 11.34
C ARG A 435 -16.90 -7.28 10.23
N GLY A 436 -16.07 -8.30 10.09
CA GLY A 436 -16.15 -9.26 9.00
C GLY A 436 -17.40 -10.13 9.05
N SER A 437 -18.21 -10.03 8.01
CA SER A 437 -18.85 -11.18 7.37
C SER A 437 -19.04 -10.86 5.88
N MET A 438 -17.98 -10.96 5.08
CA MET A 438 -18.15 -11.07 3.63
C MET A 438 -18.57 -12.51 3.29
N THR A 439 -19.81 -12.86 3.61
CA THR A 439 -20.49 -14.06 3.08
C THR A 439 -21.99 -13.78 2.95
N SER A 440 -22.37 -12.97 1.98
CA SER A 440 -23.48 -13.22 1.04
C SER A 440 -23.78 -11.92 0.31
N GLY A 441 -23.69 -11.96 -1.02
CA GLY A 441 -24.28 -10.92 -1.85
C GLY A 441 -25.78 -10.89 -1.58
N ASP A 442 -26.27 -9.78 -1.02
CA ASP A 442 -27.57 -9.22 -1.34
C ASP A 442 -27.75 -7.84 -0.68
N ALA A 443 -28.13 -6.88 -1.53
CA ALA A 443 -28.80 -5.62 -1.24
C ALA A 443 -28.11 -4.57 -0.33
N VAL A 444 -27.47 -3.59 -0.98
CA VAL A 444 -27.54 -2.19 -0.51
C VAL A 444 -28.52 -1.47 -1.42
N GLN A 445 -29.75 -1.24 -0.94
CA GLN A 445 -30.64 -0.27 -1.58
C GLN A 445 -30.08 1.15 -1.39
N PRO A 446 -30.13 2.03 -2.40
CA PRO A 446 -29.79 3.43 -2.21
C PRO A 446 -30.82 4.10 -1.29
N LEU A 447 -30.34 4.79 -0.27
CA LEU A 447 -31.14 5.75 0.48
C LEU A 447 -31.56 6.89 -0.47
N GLU A 448 -32.84 6.94 -0.82
CA GLU A 448 -33.47 8.13 -1.39
C GLU A 448 -33.35 9.28 -0.38
N VAL A 449 -32.66 10.33 -0.77
CA VAL A 449 -32.69 11.60 -0.04
C VAL A 449 -33.86 12.40 -0.57
N GLU A 450 -34.98 12.36 0.14
CA GLU A 450 -36.08 13.31 -0.04
C GLU A 450 -35.56 14.73 0.23
N SER A 451 -35.52 15.56 -0.81
CA SER A 451 -35.29 16.99 -0.67
C SER A 451 -36.57 17.67 -0.19
N GLU A 452 -36.72 17.85 1.12
CA GLU A 452 -37.73 18.77 1.64
C GLU A 452 -37.31 20.23 1.40
N ARG A 453 -38.13 20.90 0.59
CA ARG A 453 -38.15 22.35 0.39
C ARG A 453 -38.38 23.06 1.72
N ALA A 454 -37.50 23.99 2.06
CA ALA A 454 -37.85 25.13 2.89
C ALA A 454 -37.76 26.40 2.02
N GLU A 455 -38.91 26.83 1.52
CA GLU A 455 -39.11 28.20 1.08
C GLU A 455 -39.03 29.11 2.32
N THR A 456 -38.18 30.13 2.28
CA THR A 456 -38.46 31.38 2.98
C THR A 456 -37.84 32.55 2.23
N THR A 457 -38.69 33.56 2.11
CA THR A 457 -38.69 34.68 1.17
C THR A 457 -37.77 35.83 1.59
N SER A 458 -37.20 36.51 0.58
CA SER A 458 -36.97 37.96 0.47
C SER A 458 -36.02 38.62 1.51
N GLU A 459 -34.90 39.25 1.12
CA GLU A 459 -34.90 40.58 0.49
C GLU A 459 -33.57 40.89 -0.23
N ARG A 460 -33.70 41.67 -1.32
CA ARG A 460 -32.61 42.25 -2.11
C ARG A 460 -31.88 43.36 -1.34
N MET A 461 -30.55 43.39 -1.40
CA MET A 461 -29.81 44.65 -1.43
C MET A 461 -28.58 44.54 -2.35
N ARG A 462 -28.47 45.51 -3.26
CA ARG A 462 -27.44 45.65 -4.30
C ARG A 462 -26.27 46.52 -3.81
N LEU A 463 -25.05 46.06 -4.13
CA LEU A 463 -23.81 46.80 -4.51
C LEU A 463 -23.03 47.58 -3.41
N PRO A 464 -21.72 47.88 -3.59
CA PRO A 464 -20.89 47.73 -4.80
C PRO A 464 -19.51 47.02 -4.64
N VAL A 465 -18.95 46.71 -5.81
CA VAL A 465 -17.59 46.25 -6.12
C VAL A 465 -16.55 47.34 -5.79
N ALA A 466 -15.43 46.94 -5.18
CA ALA A 466 -14.20 47.74 -5.09
C ALA A 466 -13.04 46.99 -5.75
N LEU A 467 -12.54 47.55 -6.87
CA LEU A 467 -11.23 47.27 -7.45
C LEU A 467 -10.14 47.60 -6.42
N VAL A 468 -9.13 46.75 -6.29
CA VAL A 468 -7.81 47.14 -5.76
C VAL A 468 -6.78 46.94 -6.85
N ALA A 469 -6.06 48.03 -7.13
CA ALA A 469 -5.16 48.24 -8.24
C ALA A 469 -3.79 47.57 -8.04
N VAL A 470 -3.19 47.28 -9.20
CA VAL A 470 -1.82 46.85 -9.44
C VAL A 470 -0.84 47.98 -9.15
N ASP A 471 0.25 47.70 -8.44
CA ASP A 471 1.41 48.60 -8.34
C ASP A 471 2.60 47.98 -9.08
N ARG A 472 3.10 48.69 -10.11
CA ARG A 472 4.28 48.33 -10.91
C ARG A 472 5.47 49.16 -10.45
N ALA A 473 6.62 48.51 -10.27
CA ALA A 473 7.91 49.14 -9.95
C ALA A 473 8.47 49.99 -11.11
N PRO A 474 9.27 51.04 -10.83
CA PRO A 474 9.73 51.99 -11.84
C PRO A 474 11.01 51.55 -12.58
N VAL A 475 11.03 51.80 -13.89
CA VAL A 475 12.21 51.73 -14.76
C VAL A 475 13.02 53.02 -14.62
N ARG A 476 14.35 52.90 -14.41
CA ARG A 476 15.29 54.02 -14.51
C ARG A 476 15.74 54.20 -15.96
N THR A 477 15.81 55.48 -16.32
CA THR A 477 16.11 56.11 -17.62
C THR A 477 17.37 55.67 -18.32
#